data_AF-A0A934B5G6-F1
#
_entry.id   AF-A0A934B5G6-F1
#
_cell.length_a   1.000
_cell.length_b   1.000
_cell.length_c   1.000
_cell.angle_alpha   90.00
_cell.angle_beta   90.00
_cell.angle_gamma   90.00
#
_symmetry.space_group_name_H-M   'P 1'
#
loop_
_entity.id
_entity.type
_entity.pdbx_description
1 polymer ?
#
loop_
_entity_poly.entity_id
_entity_poly.type
_entity_poly.pdbx_seq_one_letter_code
_entity_poly.pdbx_strand_id
1 'polypeptide(L)'
;LAVDYRLLFDIDAQHKGLLRLTQGGQTSTAIFSQESSSQEFSVTRRSRVNESVQFIHEGIWHIWLGFDHVLFLLALLLPAVLVRTEGCWQAAGNFSPVRWNVISIVTAFTVAHSLTLTLAALDVVRLPSRLVESTIAASVVLAGLGNIFPMVTSRRWLVAFGFGLIHGFGFAAVLTDLGLPHNSLLLSLVSFNFGVELGQLAIVAAFLPLTYLVRRSWSYPRLVLTGGSLAVIAIALVWFTERAFDLQLFPL
;
A
#
# COMPACT_ATOMS: atom_id res chain seq x y z
N LEU A 1 -8.43 27.83 -18.57
CA LEU A 1 -7.57 27.13 -19.53
C LEU A 1 -7.92 25.64 -19.45
N ALA A 2 -8.50 25.05 -20.48
CA ALA A 2 -8.67 23.60 -20.54
C ALA A 2 -7.48 23.00 -21.29
N VAL A 3 -6.91 21.93 -20.76
CA VAL A 3 -5.83 21.17 -21.42
C VAL A 3 -6.28 19.72 -21.53
N ASP A 4 -6.21 19.17 -22.74
CA ASP A 4 -6.49 17.76 -23.02
C ASP A 4 -5.17 17.06 -23.41
N TYR A 5 -4.91 15.91 -22.80
CA TYR A 5 -3.75 15.07 -23.08
C TYR A 5 -4.19 13.62 -23.22
N ARG A 6 -3.92 13.01 -24.38
CA ARG A 6 -4.26 11.60 -24.69
C ARG A 6 -3.15 10.83 -25.41
N LEU A 7 -1.96 11.41 -25.55
CA LEU A 7 -0.92 10.98 -26.49
C LEU A 7 -0.44 9.53 -26.30
N LEU A 8 -0.53 8.98 -25.08
CA LEU A 8 0.05 7.68 -24.74
C LEU A 8 -0.94 6.69 -24.09
N PHE A 9 -2.20 7.08 -23.90
CA PHE A 9 -3.17 6.21 -23.20
C PHE A 9 -3.72 5.08 -24.06
N ASP A 10 -3.56 5.19 -25.37
CA ASP A 10 -3.83 4.14 -26.36
C ASP A 10 -2.73 3.07 -26.42
N ILE A 11 -1.52 3.42 -25.96
CA ILE A 11 -0.36 2.52 -25.89
C ILE A 11 -0.22 1.91 -24.50
N ASP A 12 -0.37 2.71 -23.45
CA ASP A 12 -0.27 2.30 -22.05
C ASP A 12 -1.37 2.96 -21.20
N ALA A 13 -2.33 2.14 -20.76
CA ALA A 13 -3.44 2.56 -19.92
C ALA A 13 -3.00 3.05 -18.52
N GLN A 14 -1.82 2.64 -18.05
CA GLN A 14 -1.25 3.06 -16.77
C GLN A 14 -0.41 4.32 -16.87
N HIS A 15 -0.13 4.81 -18.08
CA HIS A 15 0.63 6.04 -18.29
C HIS A 15 -0.01 7.20 -17.52
N LYS A 16 0.83 8.04 -16.90
CA LYS A 16 0.39 9.27 -16.24
C LYS A 16 1.14 10.46 -16.81
N GLY A 17 0.40 11.45 -17.33
CA GLY A 17 0.95 12.72 -17.76
C GLY A 17 0.97 13.72 -16.60
N LEU A 18 2.07 14.44 -16.41
CA LEU A 18 2.16 15.49 -15.38
C LEU A 18 2.28 16.86 -16.04
N LEU A 19 1.36 17.77 -15.72
CA LEU A 19 1.44 19.15 -16.17
C LEU A 19 1.57 20.07 -14.97
N ARG A 20 2.62 20.89 -15.02
CA ARG A 20 2.91 21.91 -14.02
C ARG A 20 2.68 23.29 -14.66
N LEU A 21 1.68 24.01 -14.16
CA LEU A 21 1.38 25.38 -14.57
C LEU A 21 1.88 26.35 -13.49
N THR A 22 2.80 27.24 -13.85
CA THR A 22 3.31 28.28 -12.96
C THR A 22 2.78 29.64 -13.40
N GLN A 23 1.93 30.28 -12.58
CA GLN A 23 1.39 31.61 -12.86
C GLN A 23 1.41 32.46 -11.57
N GLY A 24 2.05 33.64 -11.63
CA GLY A 24 2.11 34.57 -10.49
C GLY A 24 2.78 34.02 -9.22
N GLY A 25 3.75 33.12 -9.34
CA GLY A 25 4.41 32.47 -8.21
C GLY A 25 3.62 31.31 -7.58
N GLN A 26 2.40 31.01 -8.07
CA GLN A 26 1.65 29.82 -7.70
C GLN A 26 1.87 28.72 -8.74
N THR A 27 2.21 27.53 -8.26
CA THR A 27 2.31 26.32 -9.08
C THR A 27 1.04 25.50 -8.88
N SER A 28 0.37 25.13 -9.97
CA SER A 28 -0.69 24.13 -9.97
C SER A 28 -0.23 22.92 -10.77
N THR A 29 -0.35 21.73 -10.19
CA THR A 29 -0.01 20.47 -10.86
C THR A 29 -1.28 19.71 -11.17
N ALA A 30 -1.40 19.16 -12.38
CA ALA A 30 -2.43 18.21 -12.75
C ALA A 30 -1.80 16.90 -13.22
N ILE A 31 -2.49 15.81 -12.91
CA ILE A 31 -2.17 14.47 -13.37
C ILE A 31 -3.22 14.11 -14.42
N PHE A 32 -2.78 13.74 -15.61
CA PHE A 32 -3.60 13.17 -16.66
C PHE A 32 -3.50 11.65 -16.60
N SER A 33 -4.64 10.99 -16.55
CA SER A 33 -4.78 9.54 -16.71
C SER A 33 -5.83 9.24 -17.79
N GLN A 34 -5.98 7.97 -18.18
CA GLN A 34 -6.99 7.54 -19.14
C GLN A 34 -8.42 7.94 -18.72
N GLU A 35 -8.70 7.94 -17.42
CA GLU A 35 -10.00 8.36 -16.86
C GLU A 35 -10.13 9.89 -16.69
N SER A 36 -9.02 10.62 -16.74
CA SER A 36 -8.95 12.06 -16.44
C SER A 36 -8.14 12.85 -17.48
N SER A 37 -8.39 12.56 -18.77
CA SER A 37 -7.61 13.08 -19.91
C SER A 37 -7.80 14.57 -20.20
N SER A 38 -8.88 15.18 -19.69
CA SER A 38 -9.14 16.62 -19.83
C SER A 38 -9.16 17.27 -18.45
N GLN A 39 -8.32 18.30 -18.28
CA GLN A 39 -8.18 19.03 -17.03
C GLN A 39 -8.48 20.51 -17.29
N GLU A 40 -9.51 21.03 -16.62
CA GLU A 40 -9.80 22.46 -16.62
C GLU A 40 -9.02 23.19 -15.53
N PHE A 41 -8.09 24.02 -15.95
CA PHE A 41 -7.37 24.99 -15.13
C PHE A 41 -8.15 26.30 -15.10
N SER A 42 -9.02 26.44 -14.12
CA SER A 42 -9.53 27.76 -13.74
C SER A 42 -8.37 28.55 -13.11
N VAL A 43 -8.13 29.79 -13.57
CA VAL A 43 -7.18 30.75 -12.95
C VAL A 43 -7.56 31.05 -11.49
N THR A 44 -8.76 30.67 -11.09
CA THR A 44 -9.21 30.56 -9.71
C THR A 44 -8.51 29.38 -9.03
N ARG A 45 -7.54 29.70 -8.16
CA ARG A 45 -7.01 28.86 -7.05
C ARG A 45 -7.67 27.48 -7.03
N ARG A 46 -7.02 26.45 -7.60
CA ARG A 46 -7.50 25.06 -7.50
C ARG A 46 -7.89 24.84 -6.04
N SER A 47 -9.17 24.58 -5.78
CA SER A 47 -9.68 24.50 -4.41
C SER A 47 -8.85 23.44 -3.70
N ARG A 48 -8.27 23.76 -2.53
CA ARG A 48 -7.52 22.80 -1.72
C ARG A 48 -8.31 21.49 -1.51
N VAL A 49 -9.63 21.58 -1.54
CA VAL A 49 -10.55 20.44 -1.50
C VAL A 49 -10.39 19.51 -2.70
N ASN A 50 -10.34 20.04 -3.93
CA ASN A 50 -10.22 19.22 -5.14
C ASN A 50 -8.86 18.52 -5.21
N GLU A 51 -7.81 19.21 -4.77
CA GLU A 51 -6.46 18.62 -4.64
C GLU A 51 -6.45 17.50 -3.58
N SER A 52 -7.03 17.74 -2.40
CA SER A 52 -7.15 16.71 -1.36
C SER A 52 -7.94 15.48 -1.83
N VAL A 53 -9.08 15.67 -2.50
CA VAL A 53 -9.90 14.56 -3.02
C VAL A 53 -9.11 13.74 -4.04
N GLN A 54 -8.37 14.40 -4.93
CA GLN A 54 -7.51 13.70 -5.89
C GLN A 54 -6.44 12.87 -5.20
N PHE A 55 -5.73 13.43 -4.22
CA PHE A 55 -4.69 12.67 -3.49
C PHE A 55 -5.26 11.52 -2.65
N ILE A 56 -6.46 11.68 -2.07
CA ILE A 56 -7.18 10.58 -1.41
C ILE A 56 -7.45 9.45 -2.41
N HIS A 57 -7.94 9.79 -3.61
CA HIS A 57 -8.17 8.81 -4.67
C HIS A 57 -6.87 8.08 -5.06
N GLU A 58 -5.79 8.83 -5.28
CA GLU A 58 -4.48 8.24 -5.60
C GLU A 58 -3.96 7.34 -4.47
N GLY A 59 -4.20 7.67 -3.21
CA GLY A 59 -3.85 6.84 -2.06
C GLY A 59 -4.61 5.51 -2.01
N ILE A 60 -5.91 5.53 -2.32
CA ILE A 60 -6.73 4.31 -2.44
C ILE A 60 -6.18 3.44 -3.57
N TRP A 61 -5.97 4.04 -4.75
CA TRP A 61 -5.52 3.33 -5.93
C TRP A 61 -4.10 2.79 -5.78
N HIS A 62 -3.23 3.49 -5.05
CA HIS A 62 -1.90 3.02 -4.70
C HIS A 62 -1.95 1.67 -3.96
N ILE A 63 -2.86 1.50 -3.01
CA ILE A 63 -3.01 0.24 -2.28
C ILE A 63 -3.61 -0.86 -3.17
N TRP A 64 -4.55 -0.52 -4.05
CA TRP A 64 -5.23 -1.52 -4.88
C TRP A 64 -4.38 -2.01 -6.06
N LEU A 65 -3.60 -1.13 -6.69
CA LEU A 65 -2.65 -1.51 -7.73
C LEU A 65 -1.34 -2.07 -7.17
N GLY A 66 -0.97 -1.68 -5.95
CA GLY A 66 0.20 -2.20 -5.25
C GLY A 66 -0.05 -3.63 -4.76
N PHE A 67 0.05 -4.62 -5.65
CA PHE A 67 -0.20 -6.02 -5.30
C PHE A 67 0.65 -6.52 -4.12
N ASP A 68 1.87 -5.97 -3.94
CA ASP A 68 2.68 -6.21 -2.73
C ASP A 68 1.97 -5.81 -1.45
N HIS A 69 1.35 -4.62 -1.42
CA HIS A 69 0.62 -4.12 -0.26
C HIS A 69 -0.60 -4.99 0.04
N VAL A 70 -1.32 -5.42 -1.00
CA VAL A 70 -2.47 -6.32 -0.85
C VAL A 70 -2.02 -7.67 -0.30
N LEU A 71 -1.03 -8.33 -0.93
CA LEU A 71 -0.52 -9.63 -0.46
C LEU A 71 0.03 -9.53 0.96
N PHE A 72 0.77 -8.47 1.26
CA PHE A 72 1.29 -8.20 2.60
C PHE A 72 0.18 -8.07 3.63
N LEU A 73 -0.83 -7.24 3.35
CA LEU A 73 -1.97 -7.05 4.23
C LEU A 73 -2.73 -8.36 4.45
N LEU A 74 -3.01 -9.11 3.38
CA LEU A 74 -3.66 -10.42 3.47
C LEU A 74 -2.83 -11.40 4.31
N ALA A 75 -1.50 -11.44 4.13
CA ALA A 75 -0.62 -12.28 4.91
C ALA A 75 -0.72 -11.98 6.42
N LEU A 76 -0.80 -10.70 6.81
CA LEU A 76 -0.97 -10.32 8.21
C LEU A 76 -2.37 -10.60 8.76
N LEU A 77 -3.40 -10.55 7.92
CA LEU A 77 -4.80 -10.79 8.29
C LEU A 77 -5.15 -12.28 8.41
N LEU A 78 -4.51 -13.17 7.63
CA LEU A 78 -4.73 -14.62 7.69
C LEU A 78 -4.69 -15.20 9.12
N PRO A 79 -3.65 -14.94 9.94
CA PRO A 79 -3.60 -15.43 11.31
C PRO A 79 -4.36 -14.53 12.31
N ALA A 80 -5.01 -13.44 11.89
CA ALA A 80 -5.62 -12.46 12.80
C ALA A 80 -6.89 -12.98 13.48
N VAL A 81 -7.59 -13.91 12.84
CA VAL A 81 -8.81 -14.57 13.38
C VAL A 81 -8.49 -15.81 14.23
N LEU A 82 -7.21 -16.08 14.46
CA LEU A 82 -6.71 -17.24 15.21
C LEU A 82 -5.90 -16.79 16.42
N VAL A 83 -5.99 -17.57 17.49
CA VAL A 83 -5.18 -17.43 18.70
C VAL A 83 -4.30 -18.67 18.82
N ARG A 84 -3.03 -18.47 19.16
CA ARG A 84 -2.12 -19.58 19.38
C ARG A 84 -2.17 -19.97 20.85
N THR A 85 -2.65 -21.17 21.14
CA THR A 85 -2.73 -21.74 22.49
C THR A 85 -2.01 -23.08 22.48
N GLU A 86 -1.05 -23.25 23.40
CA GLU A 86 -0.26 -24.49 23.53
C GLU A 86 0.43 -24.95 22.22
N GLY A 87 0.90 -23.99 21.42
CA GLY A 87 1.58 -24.25 20.15
C GLY A 87 0.65 -24.49 18.96
N CYS A 88 -0.66 -24.69 19.18
CA CYS A 88 -1.67 -24.93 18.15
C CYS A 88 -2.47 -23.67 17.81
N TRP A 89 -2.86 -23.53 16.54
CA TRP A 89 -3.77 -22.49 16.10
C TRP A 89 -5.22 -22.87 16.46
N GLN A 90 -5.86 -22.04 17.26
CA GLN A 90 -7.26 -22.18 17.64
C GLN A 90 -8.06 -20.98 17.16
N ALA A 91 -9.33 -21.21 16.81
CA ALA A 91 -10.22 -20.15 16.38
C ALA A 91 -10.43 -19.11 17.50
N ALA A 92 -10.34 -17.82 17.18
CA ALA A 92 -10.64 -16.77 18.14
C ALA A 92 -12.10 -16.89 18.64
N GLY A 93 -12.29 -16.93 19.96
CA GLY A 93 -13.60 -17.06 20.57
C GLY A 93 -14.51 -15.85 20.30
N ASN A 94 -13.98 -14.65 20.54
CA ASN A 94 -14.69 -13.38 20.45
C ASN A 94 -14.15 -12.51 19.31
N PHE A 95 -15.02 -11.66 18.74
CA PHE A 95 -14.63 -10.71 17.69
C PHE A 95 -13.85 -9.51 18.25
N SER A 96 -14.09 -9.11 19.51
CA SER A 96 -13.49 -7.90 20.09
C SER A 96 -11.95 -7.93 20.08
N PRO A 97 -11.25 -9.01 20.48
CA PRO A 97 -9.80 -9.08 20.39
C PRO A 97 -9.29 -9.07 18.94
N VAL A 98 -10.04 -9.71 18.02
CA VAL A 98 -9.68 -9.77 16.60
C VAL A 98 -9.69 -8.37 15.97
N ARG A 99 -10.77 -7.61 16.15
CA ARG A 99 -10.86 -6.24 15.60
C ARG A 99 -9.75 -5.33 16.13
N TRP A 100 -9.43 -5.40 17.42
CA TRP A 100 -8.40 -4.54 18.02
C TRP A 100 -7.02 -4.90 17.49
N ASN A 101 -6.72 -6.19 17.35
CA ASN A 101 -5.47 -6.65 16.76
C ASN A 101 -5.32 -6.16 15.30
N VAL A 102 -6.37 -6.27 14.49
CA VAL A 102 -6.35 -5.80 13.10
C VAL A 102 -6.16 -4.30 13.01
N ILE A 103 -6.91 -3.51 13.80
CA ILE A 103 -6.76 -2.05 13.85
C ILE A 103 -5.32 -1.69 14.23
N SER A 104 -4.77 -2.30 15.29
CA SER A 104 -3.38 -2.04 15.70
C SER A 104 -2.36 -2.35 14.60
N ILE A 105 -2.56 -3.43 13.83
CA ILE A 105 -1.68 -3.80 12.72
C ILE A 105 -1.76 -2.77 11.58
N VAL A 106 -2.98 -2.44 11.13
CA VAL A 106 -3.21 -1.52 10.01
C VAL A 106 -2.69 -0.13 10.37
N THR A 107 -3.10 0.41 11.52
CA THR A 107 -2.65 1.73 11.97
C THR A 107 -1.12 1.79 12.15
N ALA A 108 -0.50 0.76 12.73
CA ALA A 108 0.96 0.74 12.90
C ALA A 108 1.70 0.75 11.55
N PHE A 109 1.19 -0.01 10.57
CA PHE A 109 1.73 0.01 9.21
C PHE A 109 1.56 1.38 8.56
N THR A 110 0.34 1.94 8.58
CA THR A 110 0.03 3.23 7.96
C THR A 110 0.88 4.36 8.55
N VAL A 111 1.06 4.39 9.88
CA VAL A 111 1.91 5.38 10.56
C VAL A 111 3.37 5.27 10.11
N ALA A 112 3.92 4.05 10.09
CA ALA A 112 5.31 3.82 9.65
C ALA A 112 5.53 4.14 8.17
N HIS A 113 4.57 3.77 7.33
CA HIS A 113 4.55 4.09 5.90
C HIS A 113 4.50 5.60 5.69
N SER A 114 3.58 6.30 6.36
CA SER A 114 3.44 7.76 6.29
C SER A 114 4.74 8.47 6.65
N LEU A 115 5.43 7.99 7.70
CA LEU A 115 6.69 8.56 8.16
C LEU A 115 7.78 8.47 7.08
N THR A 116 7.98 7.30 6.51
CA THR A 116 9.05 7.05 5.54
C THR A 116 8.75 7.61 4.17
N LEU A 117 7.48 7.59 3.75
CA LEU A 117 7.01 8.31 2.57
C LEU A 117 7.28 9.81 2.68
N THR A 118 6.99 10.40 3.85
CA THR A 118 7.25 11.83 4.10
C THR A 118 8.74 12.14 4.05
N LEU A 119 9.58 11.32 4.69
CA LEU A 119 11.03 11.50 4.66
C LEU A 119 11.58 11.44 3.24
N ALA A 120 11.07 10.54 2.42
CA ALA A 120 11.51 10.36 1.05
C ALA A 120 10.98 11.47 0.12
N ALA A 121 9.71 11.89 0.28
CA ALA A 121 9.11 12.98 -0.47
C ALA A 121 9.74 14.35 -0.16
N LEU A 122 10.20 14.56 1.08
CA LEU A 122 10.97 15.74 1.49
C LEU A 122 12.46 15.65 1.12
N ASP A 123 12.86 14.58 0.43
CA ASP A 123 14.23 14.35 0.01
C ASP A 123 15.26 14.23 1.13
N VAL A 124 14.81 13.88 2.35
CA VAL A 124 15.67 13.69 3.52
C VAL A 124 16.46 12.39 3.40
N VAL A 125 15.84 11.35 2.80
CA VAL A 125 16.44 10.04 2.60
C VAL A 125 16.14 9.55 1.19
N ARG A 126 17.19 9.24 0.42
CA ARG A 126 17.10 8.61 -0.90
C ARG A 126 17.64 7.19 -0.83
N LEU A 127 16.82 6.20 -1.17
CA LEU A 127 17.22 4.80 -1.27
C LEU A 127 17.09 4.32 -2.72
N PRO A 128 17.99 3.44 -3.20
CA PRO A 128 17.85 2.84 -4.52
C PRO A 128 16.54 2.05 -4.63
N SER A 129 15.74 2.32 -5.66
CA SER A 129 14.43 1.68 -5.88
C SER A 129 14.53 0.15 -5.86
N ARG A 130 15.54 -0.41 -6.57
CA ARG A 130 15.83 -1.84 -6.59
C ARG A 130 15.95 -2.44 -5.18
N LEU A 131 16.66 -1.78 -4.27
CA LEU A 131 16.83 -2.27 -2.89
C LEU A 131 15.52 -2.19 -2.12
N VAL A 132 14.79 -1.09 -2.25
CA VAL A 132 13.49 -0.89 -1.59
C VAL A 132 12.50 -1.94 -2.05
N GLU A 133 12.29 -2.09 -3.36
CA GLU A 133 11.35 -3.03 -3.96
C GLU A 133 11.69 -4.49 -3.67
N SER A 134 12.98 -4.85 -3.69
CA SER A 134 13.44 -6.19 -3.29
C SER A 134 13.16 -6.43 -1.82
N THR A 135 13.40 -5.44 -0.96
CA THR A 135 13.15 -5.58 0.48
C THR A 135 11.64 -5.65 0.78
N ILE A 136 10.82 -4.92 0.04
CA ILE A 136 9.35 -5.04 0.08
C ILE A 136 8.94 -6.48 -0.24
N ALA A 137 9.38 -7.04 -1.38
CA ALA A 137 9.07 -8.42 -1.73
C ALA A 137 9.55 -9.43 -0.67
N ALA A 138 10.79 -9.26 -0.17
CA ALA A 138 11.33 -10.09 0.91
C ALA A 138 10.49 -10.00 2.20
N SER A 139 9.96 -8.82 2.53
CA SER A 139 9.09 -8.66 3.70
C SER A 139 7.77 -9.42 3.57
N VAL A 140 7.23 -9.55 2.36
CA VAL A 140 6.03 -10.38 2.09
C VAL A 140 6.34 -11.87 2.28
N VAL A 141 7.51 -12.32 1.80
CA VAL A 141 8.00 -13.69 2.07
C VAL A 141 8.11 -13.94 3.57
N LEU A 142 8.72 -13.01 4.31
CA LEU A 142 8.86 -13.12 5.77
C LEU A 142 7.50 -13.12 6.49
N ALA A 143 6.53 -12.33 6.03
CA ALA A 143 5.18 -12.33 6.57
C ALA A 143 4.50 -13.70 6.39
N GLY A 144 4.58 -14.28 5.18
CA GLY A 144 4.07 -15.63 4.91
C GLY A 144 4.78 -16.71 5.73
N LEU A 145 6.11 -16.65 5.85
CA LEU A 145 6.87 -17.58 6.69
C LEU A 145 6.49 -17.44 8.17
N GLY A 146 6.27 -16.22 8.64
CA GLY A 146 5.82 -15.93 10.00
C GLY A 146 4.45 -16.51 10.34
N ASN A 147 3.60 -16.78 9.34
CA ASN A 147 2.32 -17.47 9.54
C ASN A 147 2.50 -18.97 9.76
N ILE A 148 3.44 -19.59 9.06
CA ILE A 148 3.74 -21.03 9.13
C ILE A 148 4.61 -21.34 10.35
N PHE A 149 5.63 -20.52 10.57
CA PHE A 149 6.58 -20.62 11.67
C PHE A 149 6.47 -19.39 12.58
N PRO A 150 5.39 -19.27 13.37
CA PRO A 150 5.12 -18.09 14.20
C PRO A 150 6.13 -17.95 15.33
N MET A 151 7.18 -17.15 15.10
CA MET A 151 8.17 -16.75 16.10
C MET A 151 7.69 -15.56 16.93
N VAL A 152 6.91 -14.64 16.33
CA VAL A 152 6.41 -13.41 16.98
C VAL A 152 4.88 -13.42 16.97
N THR A 153 4.26 -13.81 18.08
CA THR A 153 2.78 -13.91 18.16
C THR A 153 2.14 -12.71 18.86
N SER A 154 2.77 -12.16 19.91
CA SER A 154 2.14 -11.13 20.76
C SER A 154 2.39 -9.68 20.32
N ARG A 155 3.30 -9.41 19.37
CA ARG A 155 3.67 -8.06 18.95
C ARG A 155 3.65 -7.87 17.43
N ARG A 156 2.63 -8.41 16.76
CA ARG A 156 2.50 -8.32 15.29
C ARG A 156 2.42 -6.88 14.78
N TRP A 157 1.89 -5.95 15.58
CA TRP A 157 1.88 -4.53 15.24
C TRP A 157 3.29 -3.94 15.10
N LEU A 158 4.29 -4.44 15.85
CA LEU A 158 5.70 -4.01 15.68
C LEU A 158 6.28 -4.53 14.36
N VAL A 159 5.91 -5.74 13.97
CA VAL A 159 6.32 -6.32 12.69
C VAL A 159 5.70 -5.52 11.53
N ALA A 160 4.41 -5.21 11.64
CA ALA A 160 3.70 -4.35 10.69
C ALA A 160 4.31 -2.94 10.62
N PHE A 161 4.68 -2.35 11.77
CA PHE A 161 5.39 -1.08 11.82
C PHE A 161 6.73 -1.15 11.08
N GLY A 162 7.57 -2.14 11.39
CA GLY A 162 8.88 -2.31 10.76
C GLY A 162 8.78 -2.49 9.24
N PHE A 163 7.81 -3.27 8.78
CA PHE A 163 7.54 -3.44 7.34
C PHE A 163 6.95 -2.19 6.69
N GLY A 164 6.10 -1.44 7.39
CA GLY A 164 5.57 -0.16 6.93
C GLY A 164 6.67 0.87 6.68
N LEU A 165 7.72 0.90 7.51
CA LEU A 165 8.89 1.78 7.28
C LEU A 165 9.56 1.51 5.93
N ILE A 166 9.65 0.24 5.52
CA ILE A 166 10.29 -0.11 4.25
C ILE A 166 9.36 0.23 3.08
N HIS A 167 8.06 -0.06 3.22
CA HIS A 167 7.08 0.16 2.16
C HIS A 167 6.91 1.64 1.79
N GLY A 168 7.00 2.56 2.76
CA GLY A 168 6.83 4.00 2.47
C GLY A 168 7.88 4.56 1.52
N PHE A 169 9.06 3.92 1.40
CA PHE A 169 10.07 4.32 0.41
C PHE A 169 9.71 3.90 -1.03
N GLY A 170 8.84 2.90 -1.23
CA GLY A 170 8.54 2.35 -2.56
C GLY A 170 7.82 3.33 -3.49
N PHE A 171 7.07 4.29 -2.94
CA PHE A 171 6.32 5.28 -3.72
C PHE A 171 7.00 6.66 -3.78
N ALA A 172 8.16 6.80 -3.14
CA ALA A 172 8.83 8.08 -2.98
C ALA A 172 9.21 8.73 -4.32
N ALA A 173 9.73 7.96 -5.27
CA ALA A 173 10.19 8.45 -6.56
C ALA A 173 9.07 9.20 -7.32
N VAL A 174 7.84 8.66 -7.28
CA VAL A 174 6.68 9.26 -7.96
C VAL A 174 6.31 10.61 -7.36
N LEU A 175 6.37 10.77 -6.04
CA LEU A 175 6.03 12.03 -5.36
C LEU A 175 7.10 13.11 -5.56
N THR A 176 8.37 12.74 -5.57
CA THR A 176 9.47 13.68 -5.83
C THR A 176 9.35 14.27 -7.25
N ASP A 177 8.97 13.44 -8.23
CA ASP A 177 8.80 13.86 -9.63
C ASP A 177 7.63 14.84 -9.85
N LEU A 178 6.65 14.88 -8.93
CA LEU A 178 5.52 15.83 -9.01
C LEU A 178 5.94 17.29 -8.76
N GLY A 179 7.10 17.54 -8.15
CA GLY A 179 7.68 18.88 -8.00
C GLY A 179 6.79 19.91 -7.27
N LEU A 180 5.95 19.44 -6.34
CA LEU A 180 4.96 20.27 -5.65
C LEU A 180 5.60 21.30 -4.72
N PRO A 181 5.05 22.53 -4.61
CA PRO A 181 5.41 23.47 -3.55
C PRO A 181 5.27 22.85 -2.16
N HIS A 182 6.16 23.16 -1.21
CA HIS A 182 6.14 22.57 0.14
C HIS A 182 4.77 22.63 0.86
N ASN A 183 4.03 23.72 0.70
CA ASN A 183 2.74 23.88 1.38
C ASN A 183 1.61 23.02 0.77
N SER A 184 1.66 22.72 -0.54
CA SER A 184 0.74 21.75 -1.15
C SER A 184 1.22 20.33 -0.93
N LEU A 185 2.55 20.08 -0.93
CA LEU A 185 3.13 18.77 -0.65
C LEU A 185 2.66 18.17 0.67
N LEU A 186 2.65 18.94 1.77
CA LEU A 186 2.17 18.44 3.06
C LEU A 186 0.68 18.04 3.02
N LEU A 187 -0.17 18.86 2.39
CA LEU A 187 -1.58 18.56 2.24
C LEU A 187 -1.78 17.31 1.37
N SER A 188 -1.06 17.22 0.26
CA SER A 188 -1.05 16.05 -0.63
C SER A 188 -0.61 14.79 0.09
N LEU A 189 0.44 14.84 0.89
CA LEU A 189 0.93 13.69 1.67
C LEU A 189 -0.11 13.23 2.71
N VAL A 190 -0.72 14.16 3.44
CA VAL A 190 -1.77 13.82 4.43
C VAL A 190 -3.00 13.22 3.72
N SER A 191 -3.46 13.87 2.63
CA SER A 191 -4.58 13.37 1.83
C SER A 191 -4.30 12.01 1.21
N PHE A 192 -3.08 11.78 0.71
CA PHE A 192 -2.64 10.49 0.17
C PHE A 192 -2.63 9.40 1.23
N ASN A 193 -2.03 9.64 2.40
CA ASN A 193 -2.00 8.65 3.48
C ASN A 193 -3.40 8.34 4.03
N PHE A 194 -4.30 9.34 4.05
CA PHE A 194 -5.70 9.10 4.39
C PHE A 194 -6.37 8.19 3.35
N GLY A 195 -6.10 8.39 2.06
CA GLY A 195 -6.53 7.49 0.99
C GLY A 195 -5.99 6.06 1.16
N VAL A 196 -4.71 5.92 1.51
CA VAL A 196 -4.08 4.63 1.81
C VAL A 196 -4.81 3.91 2.95
N GLU A 197 -5.08 4.60 4.06
CA GLU A 197 -5.81 4.02 5.19
C GLU A 197 -7.22 3.56 4.78
N LEU A 198 -7.95 4.37 4.01
CA LEU A 198 -9.27 3.99 3.48
C LEU A 198 -9.20 2.75 2.57
N GLY A 199 -8.21 2.69 1.68
CA GLY A 199 -8.00 1.54 0.78
C GLY A 199 -7.71 0.26 1.56
N GLN A 200 -6.87 0.34 2.59
CA GLN A 200 -6.56 -0.79 3.48
C GLN A 200 -7.79 -1.23 4.28
N LEU A 201 -8.54 -0.28 4.85
CA LEU A 201 -9.76 -0.56 5.61
C LEU A 201 -10.84 -1.22 4.74
N ALA A 202 -10.95 -0.85 3.46
CA ALA A 202 -11.85 -1.52 2.52
C ALA A 202 -11.50 -2.99 2.32
N ILE A 203 -10.21 -3.31 2.14
CA ILE A 203 -9.72 -4.69 2.04
C ILE A 203 -10.01 -5.46 3.34
N VAL A 204 -9.73 -4.85 4.49
CA VAL A 204 -10.03 -5.43 5.80
C VAL A 204 -11.52 -5.71 5.97
N ALA A 205 -12.38 -4.76 5.59
CA ALA A 205 -13.83 -4.88 5.71
C ALA A 205 -14.40 -6.00 4.82
N ALA A 206 -13.76 -6.30 3.68
CA ALA A 206 -14.13 -7.44 2.84
C ALA A 206 -13.55 -8.77 3.37
N PHE A 207 -12.28 -8.79 3.75
CA PHE A 207 -11.55 -10.02 4.05
C PHE A 207 -11.81 -10.54 5.47
N LEU A 208 -11.91 -9.65 6.46
CA LEU A 208 -12.02 -10.03 7.87
C LEU A 208 -13.34 -10.76 8.20
N PRO A 209 -14.52 -10.33 7.71
CA PRO A 209 -15.75 -11.08 7.96
C PRO A 209 -15.69 -12.49 7.36
N LEU A 210 -15.23 -12.63 6.10
CA LEU A 210 -15.13 -13.91 5.42
C LEU A 210 -14.25 -14.89 6.20
N THR A 211 -13.04 -14.47 6.55
CA THR A 211 -12.10 -15.28 7.33
C THR A 211 -12.64 -15.59 8.73
N TYR A 212 -13.30 -14.62 9.38
CA TYR A 212 -13.90 -14.83 10.69
C TYR A 212 -15.05 -15.86 10.64
N LEU A 213 -15.87 -15.88 9.58
CA LEU A 213 -16.95 -16.87 9.44
C LEU A 213 -16.40 -18.29 9.31
N VAL A 214 -15.37 -18.50 8.48
CA VAL A 214 -14.82 -19.84 8.20
C VAL A 214 -13.78 -20.31 9.23
N ARG A 215 -13.35 -19.45 10.17
CA ARG A 215 -12.24 -19.72 11.11
C ARG A 215 -12.39 -20.98 11.96
N ARG A 216 -13.62 -21.41 12.24
CA ARG A 216 -13.91 -22.61 13.06
C ARG A 216 -13.86 -23.91 12.27
N SER A 217 -13.75 -23.83 10.94
CA SER A 217 -13.60 -25.02 10.10
C SER A 217 -12.23 -25.66 10.30
N TRP A 218 -12.20 -26.99 10.31
CA TRP A 218 -10.96 -27.78 10.33
C TRP A 218 -10.03 -27.45 9.15
N SER A 219 -10.62 -27.02 8.04
CA SER A 219 -9.92 -26.63 6.81
C SER A 219 -9.18 -25.29 6.95
N TYR A 220 -9.59 -24.41 7.86
CA TYR A 220 -9.04 -23.06 7.91
C TYR A 220 -7.53 -23.04 8.27
N PRO A 221 -7.06 -23.67 9.37
CA PRO A 221 -5.64 -23.63 9.69
C PRO A 221 -4.75 -24.31 8.64
N ARG A 222 -5.25 -25.35 7.96
CA ARG A 222 -4.45 -26.10 6.98
C ARG A 222 -4.49 -25.51 5.57
N LEU A 223 -5.68 -25.24 5.04
CA LEU A 223 -5.82 -24.77 3.66
C LEU A 223 -5.70 -23.25 3.58
N VAL A 224 -6.44 -22.51 4.41
CA VAL A 224 -6.48 -21.05 4.31
C VAL A 224 -5.22 -20.42 4.88
N LEU A 225 -4.84 -20.77 6.12
CA LEU A 225 -3.65 -20.20 6.73
C LEU A 225 -2.37 -20.76 6.08
N THR A 226 -2.11 -22.07 6.15
CA THR A 226 -0.86 -22.63 5.61
C THR A 226 -0.83 -22.56 4.08
N GLY A 227 -1.86 -23.03 3.38
CA GLY A 227 -1.92 -22.98 1.92
C GLY A 227 -1.89 -21.55 1.38
N GLY A 228 -2.67 -20.63 1.96
CA GLY A 228 -2.64 -19.21 1.60
C GLY A 228 -1.27 -18.57 1.84
N SER A 229 -0.61 -18.89 2.96
CA SER A 229 0.74 -18.38 3.24
C SER A 229 1.79 -18.94 2.29
N LEU A 230 1.69 -20.21 1.90
CA LEU A 230 2.57 -20.81 0.88
C LEU A 230 2.38 -20.14 -0.49
N ALA A 231 1.14 -19.83 -0.88
CA ALA A 231 0.86 -19.11 -2.12
C ALA A 231 1.46 -17.69 -2.09
N VAL A 232 1.28 -16.97 -0.98
CA VAL A 232 1.91 -15.64 -0.77
C VAL A 232 3.43 -15.74 -0.88
N ILE A 233 4.06 -16.71 -0.21
CA ILE A 233 5.51 -16.92 -0.27
C ILE A 233 5.96 -17.20 -1.70
N ALA A 234 5.27 -18.07 -2.43
CA ALA A 234 5.65 -18.44 -3.79
C ALA A 234 5.61 -17.22 -4.73
N ILE A 235 4.53 -16.43 -4.68
CA ILE A 235 4.38 -15.21 -5.48
C ILE A 235 5.45 -14.19 -5.09
N ALA A 236 5.64 -13.95 -3.79
CA ALA A 236 6.59 -12.97 -3.30
C ALA A 236 8.06 -13.36 -3.58
N LEU A 237 8.38 -14.65 -3.63
CA LEU A 237 9.70 -15.13 -4.03
C LEU A 237 9.98 -14.84 -5.50
N VAL A 238 9.00 -15.02 -6.39
CA VAL A 238 9.12 -14.63 -7.80
C VAL A 238 9.42 -13.14 -7.90
N TRP A 239 8.59 -12.29 -7.30
CA TRP A 239 8.81 -10.84 -7.33
C TRP A 239 10.13 -10.43 -6.70
N PHE A 240 10.54 -11.08 -5.60
CA PHE A 240 11.84 -10.86 -5.00
C PHE A 240 12.95 -11.15 -6.01
N THR A 241 12.91 -12.29 -6.71
CA THR A 241 13.94 -12.62 -7.70
C THR A 241 13.95 -11.66 -8.89
N GLU A 242 12.77 -11.28 -9.40
CA GLU A 242 12.66 -10.31 -10.50
C GLU A 242 13.30 -8.98 -10.13
N ARG A 243 12.96 -8.43 -8.96
CA ARG A 243 13.45 -7.13 -8.49
C ARG A 243 14.90 -7.19 -8.01
N ALA A 244 15.29 -8.26 -7.31
CA ALA A 244 16.63 -8.38 -6.76
C ALA A 244 17.67 -8.60 -7.85
N PHE A 245 17.33 -9.27 -8.96
CA PHE A 245 18.25 -9.60 -10.04
C PHE A 245 18.00 -8.86 -11.35
N ASP A 246 16.96 -8.01 -11.41
CA ASP A 246 16.55 -7.28 -12.63
C ASP A 246 16.18 -8.25 -13.77
N LEU A 247 15.42 -9.29 -13.43
CA LEU A 247 14.96 -10.34 -14.34
C LEU A 247 13.48 -10.15 -14.64
N GLN A 248 13.05 -10.37 -15.89
CA GLN A 248 11.64 -10.52 -16.25
C GLN A 248 11.34 -12.02 -16.39
N LEU A 249 10.77 -12.64 -15.35
CA LEU A 249 10.39 -14.05 -15.38
C LEU A 249 9.00 -14.24 -15.98
N PHE A 250 8.10 -13.29 -15.74
CA PHE A 250 6.78 -13.23 -16.35
C PHE A 250 6.56 -11.91 -17.11
N PRO A 251 6.09 -11.96 -18.37
CA PRO A 251 5.52 -10.79 -19.01
C PRO A 251 4.11 -10.60 -18.44
N LEU A 252 3.98 -9.73 -17.43
CA LEU A 252 2.68 -9.15 -17.05
C LEU A 252 2.63 -7.71 -17.55
#